data_AF-A0A661ZU12-F1
#
_entry.id   AF-A0A661ZU12-F1
#
_cell.length_a   1.000
_cell.length_b   1.000
_cell.length_c   1.000
_cell.angle_alpha   90.00
_cell.angle_beta   90.00
_cell.angle_gamma   90.00
#
_symmetry.space_group_name_H-M   'P 1'
#
loop_
_entity.id
_entity.type
_entity.pdbx_description
1 polymer ?
#
loop_
_entity_poly.entity_id
_entity_poly.type
_entity_poly.pdbx_seq_one_letter_code
_entity_poly.pdbx_strand_id
1 'polypeptide(L)'
;MRLKRLTIFLFLVTIIGSGLFAQQEPQFTQNMFNRVFTNPGFAGIGEGICVTGLVRQQWAGFKDSEGNKVAPETFLVSIESPVRVLRGGLSALVMQDKIGFTKTITLR
;
A
#
# COMPACT_ATOMS: atom_id res chain seq x y z
N MET A 1 -16.82 36.18 -22.95
CA MET A 1 -17.65 35.37 -22.01
C MET A 1 -17.11 33.97 -21.75
N ARG A 2 -16.60 33.22 -22.76
CA ARG A 2 -16.04 31.87 -22.56
C ARG A 2 -14.85 31.80 -21.60
N LEU A 3 -13.91 32.75 -21.68
CA LEU A 3 -12.71 32.75 -20.82
C LEU A 3 -13.06 32.94 -19.34
N LYS A 4 -13.99 33.85 -19.01
CA LYS A 4 -14.47 34.07 -17.63
C LYS A 4 -15.13 32.81 -17.04
N ARG A 5 -15.90 32.06 -17.84
CA ARG A 5 -16.52 30.80 -17.42
C ARG A 5 -15.47 29.71 -17.17
N LEU A 6 -14.43 29.64 -18.01
CA LEU A 6 -13.31 28.72 -17.81
C LEU A 6 -12.53 29.05 -16.53
N THR A 7 -12.27 30.33 -16.26
CA THR A 7 -11.58 30.76 -15.02
C THR A 7 -12.39 30.41 -13.78
N ILE A 8 -13.71 30.64 -13.80
CA ILE A 8 -14.61 30.26 -12.69
C ILE A 8 -14.62 28.74 -12.48
N PHE A 9 -14.66 27.97 -13.58
CA PHE A 9 -14.63 26.51 -13.53
C PHE A 9 -13.31 26.00 -12.91
N LEU A 10 -12.17 26.51 -13.37
CA LEU A 10 -10.86 26.13 -12.83
C LEU A 10 -10.76 26.46 -11.34
N PHE A 11 -11.20 27.64 -10.93
CA PHE A 11 -11.20 28.06 -9.52
C PHE A 11 -12.05 27.13 -8.64
N LEU A 12 -13.22 26.71 -9.12
CA LEU A 12 -14.08 25.73 -8.43
C LEU A 12 -13.39 24.38 -8.26
N VAL A 13 -12.72 23.87 -9.30
CA VAL A 13 -11.99 22.59 -9.24
C VAL A 13 -10.88 22.63 -8.19
N THR A 14 -10.11 23.73 -8.11
CA THR A 14 -9.03 23.85 -7.12
C THR A 14 -9.55 23.91 -5.69
N ILE A 15 -10.67 24.61 -5.45
CA ILE A 15 -11.29 24.69 -4.12
C ILE A 15 -11.76 23.30 -3.67
N ILE A 16 -12.46 22.56 -4.53
CA ILE A 16 -12.97 21.22 -4.21
C ILE A 16 -11.80 20.26 -3.90
N GLY A 17 -10.68 20.37 -4.60
CA GLY A 17 -9.52 19.51 -4.40
C GLY A 17 -8.72 19.77 -3.11
N SER A 18 -8.84 20.97 -2.51
CA SER A 18 -7.98 21.42 -1.40
C SER A 18 -8.15 20.64 -0.08
N GLY A 19 -9.26 19.92 0.08
CA GLY A 19 -9.53 19.10 1.28
C GLY A 19 -9.25 17.60 1.09
N LEU A 20 -8.70 17.19 -0.05
CA LEU A 20 -8.44 15.77 -0.33
C LEU A 20 -7.11 15.32 0.25
N PHE A 21 -7.13 14.22 1.01
CA PHE A 21 -5.91 13.51 1.42
C PHE A 21 -5.47 12.57 0.31
N ALA A 22 -4.32 12.85 -0.31
CA ALA A 22 -3.72 11.92 -1.27
C ALA A 22 -3.23 10.66 -0.54
N GLN A 23 -3.71 9.49 -0.95
CA GLN A 23 -3.24 8.21 -0.45
C GLN A 23 -2.15 7.67 -1.38
N GLN A 24 -1.00 7.34 -0.79
CA GLN A 24 0.05 6.62 -1.50
C GLN A 24 0.05 5.18 -0.99
N GLU A 25 -0.33 4.25 -1.86
CA GLU A 25 -0.20 2.82 -1.55
C GLU A 25 1.16 2.28 -2.03
N PRO A 26 1.75 1.34 -1.30
CA PRO A 26 2.99 0.71 -1.71
C PRO A 26 2.80 -0.11 -2.98
N GLN A 27 3.78 -0.01 -3.88
CA GLN A 27 3.82 -0.82 -5.09
C GLN A 27 4.46 -2.17 -4.80
N PHE A 28 3.74 -3.24 -5.09
CA PHE A 28 4.25 -4.60 -5.06
C PHE A 28 4.45 -5.15 -6.47
N THR A 29 5.46 -6.01 -6.60
CA THR A 29 5.54 -7.00 -7.66
C THR A 29 5.10 -8.35 -7.09
N GLN A 30 4.91 -9.33 -7.96
CA GLN A 30 4.57 -10.69 -7.53
C GLN A 30 3.21 -10.82 -6.81
N ASN A 31 2.18 -10.13 -7.30
CA ASN A 31 0.83 -10.09 -6.71
C ASN A 31 0.20 -11.49 -6.49
N MET A 32 0.65 -12.52 -7.21
CA MET A 32 0.18 -13.90 -7.02
C MET A 32 0.49 -14.47 -5.62
N PHE A 33 1.47 -13.92 -4.91
CA PHE A 33 1.79 -14.30 -3.53
C PHE A 33 1.18 -13.34 -2.49
N ASN A 34 0.72 -12.15 -2.90
CA ASN A 34 0.14 -11.14 -2.01
C ASN A 34 -1.38 -11.00 -2.14
N ARG A 35 -2.08 -12.13 -2.29
CA ARG A 35 -3.52 -12.12 -2.62
C ARG A 35 -4.37 -11.51 -1.51
N VAL A 36 -4.02 -11.79 -0.26
CA VAL A 36 -4.71 -11.28 0.94
C VAL A 36 -4.63 -9.76 1.05
N PHE A 37 -3.49 -9.15 0.69
CA PHE A 37 -3.33 -7.69 0.73
C PHE A 37 -4.17 -6.99 -0.34
N THR A 38 -4.24 -7.56 -1.55
CA THR A 38 -5.05 -7.00 -2.65
C THR A 38 -6.54 -7.28 -2.45
N ASN A 39 -6.89 -8.46 -1.94
CA ASN A 39 -8.25 -8.89 -1.69
C ASN A 39 -8.34 -9.68 -0.36
N PRO A 40 -8.83 -9.08 0.74
CA PRO A 40 -8.96 -9.77 2.02
C PRO A 40 -9.95 -10.94 1.98
N GLY A 41 -10.87 -10.98 1.01
CA GLY A 41 -11.76 -12.13 0.80
C GLY A 41 -11.04 -13.41 0.33
N PHE A 42 -9.75 -13.32 -0.01
CA PHE A 42 -8.92 -14.48 -0.30
C PHE A 42 -8.53 -15.28 0.96
N ALA A 43 -8.66 -14.69 2.15
CA ALA A 43 -8.27 -15.31 3.40
C ALA A 43 -8.95 -16.68 3.59
N GLY A 44 -8.14 -17.73 3.78
CA GLY A 44 -8.62 -19.09 4.06
C GLY A 44 -9.17 -19.87 2.86
N ILE A 45 -8.85 -19.45 1.63
CA ILE A 45 -9.08 -20.29 0.44
C ILE A 45 -8.11 -21.49 0.39
N GLY A 46 -6.93 -21.36 1.01
CA GLY A 46 -5.96 -22.45 1.14
C GLY A 46 -6.38 -23.52 2.15
N GLU A 47 -5.71 -24.68 2.12
CA GLU A 47 -6.03 -25.83 2.98
C GLU A 47 -5.44 -25.76 4.40
N GLY A 48 -4.63 -24.73 4.70
CA GLY A 48 -3.95 -24.62 5.98
C GLY A 48 -3.56 -23.19 6.34
N ILE A 49 -2.83 -23.04 7.45
CA ILE A 49 -2.28 -21.75 7.87
C ILE A 49 -1.10 -21.42 6.96
N CYS A 50 -1.18 -20.28 6.28
CA CYS A 50 -0.12 -19.80 5.38
C CYS A 50 0.48 -18.51 5.95
N VAL A 51 1.81 -18.43 5.92
CA VAL A 51 2.56 -17.22 6.28
C VAL A 51 3.37 -16.79 5.07
N THR A 52 3.19 -15.55 4.63
CA THR A 52 3.87 -14.99 3.47
C THR A 52 4.67 -13.77 3.86
N GLY A 53 5.94 -13.72 3.43
CA GLY A 53 6.82 -12.57 3.59
C GLY A 53 7.22 -12.00 2.23
N LEU A 54 7.10 -10.68 2.07
CA LEU A 54 7.51 -9.96 0.87
C LEU A 54 8.39 -8.76 1.24
N VAL A 55 9.50 -8.63 0.54
CA VAL A 55 10.42 -7.50 0.67
C VAL A 55 10.64 -6.89 -0.69
N ARG A 56 10.54 -5.57 -0.76
CA ARG A 56 10.84 -4.82 -1.97
C ARG A 56 11.82 -3.71 -1.66
N GLN A 57 12.98 -3.76 -2.30
CA GLN A 57 14.00 -2.72 -2.25
C GLN A 57 14.09 -2.04 -3.61
N GLN A 58 13.92 -0.72 -3.65
CA GLN A 58 14.08 0.08 -4.86
C GLN A 58 15.40 0.84 -4.80
N TRP A 59 16.05 0.99 -5.95
CA TRP A 59 17.31 1.76 -6.06
C TRP A 59 18.33 1.30 -5.03
N ALA A 60 18.59 0.00 -4.99
CA ALA A 60 19.48 -0.61 -4.01
C ALA A 60 20.86 0.10 -4.02
N GLY A 61 21.34 0.46 -2.83
CA GLY A 61 22.58 1.20 -2.66
C GLY A 61 22.47 2.72 -2.84
N PHE A 62 21.29 3.26 -3.17
CA PHE A 62 21.09 4.70 -3.30
C PHE A 62 21.20 5.42 -1.95
N LYS A 63 22.05 6.44 -1.92
CA LYS A 63 22.34 7.29 -0.77
C LYS A 63 22.21 8.75 -1.15
N ASP A 64 21.82 9.59 -0.20
CA ASP A 64 21.87 11.04 -0.39
C ASP A 64 23.32 11.57 -0.31
N SER A 65 23.49 12.88 -0.47
CA SER A 65 24.79 13.55 -0.40
C SER A 65 25.49 13.45 0.97
N GLU A 66 24.73 13.12 2.02
CA GLU A 66 25.23 12.94 3.38
C GLU A 66 25.54 11.45 3.70
N GLY A 67 25.24 10.55 2.76
CA GLY A 67 25.47 9.11 2.90
C GLY A 67 24.31 8.34 3.53
N ASN A 68 23.16 8.98 3.80
CA ASN A 68 21.99 8.33 4.38
C ASN A 68 21.27 7.44 3.35
N LYS A 69 20.81 6.26 3.76
CA LYS A 69 20.02 5.36 2.92
C LYS A 69 18.60 5.90 2.76
N VAL A 70 18.36 6.60 1.66
CA VAL A 70 17.06 7.17 1.26
C VAL A 70 16.33 6.34 0.20
N ALA A 71 16.92 5.21 -0.21
CA ALA A 71 16.29 4.22 -1.08
C ALA A 71 14.94 3.73 -0.52
N PRO A 72 13.85 3.73 -1.32
CA PRO A 72 12.55 3.23 -0.87
C PRO A 72 12.57 1.72 -0.58
N GLU A 73 11.91 1.32 0.49
CA GLU A 73 11.93 -0.05 0.98
C GLU A 73 10.60 -0.40 1.64
N THR A 74 9.99 -1.51 1.20
CA THR A 74 8.69 -1.98 1.68
C THR A 74 8.82 -3.42 2.18
N PHE A 75 8.31 -3.69 3.37
CA PHE A 75 8.21 -5.02 3.98
C PHE A 75 6.75 -5.35 4.23
N LEU A 76 6.35 -6.58 3.93
CA LEU A 76 5.03 -7.10 4.22
C LEU A 76 5.14 -8.51 4.77
N VAL A 77 4.45 -8.76 5.87
CA VAL A 77 4.26 -10.09 6.44
C VAL A 77 2.77 -10.29 6.62
N SER A 78 2.22 -11.34 6.03
CA SER A 78 0.83 -11.73 6.19
C SER A 78 0.72 -13.15 6.71
N ILE A 79 -0.28 -13.37 7.54
CA ILE A 79 -0.71 -14.68 8.01
C ILE A 79 -2.18 -14.86 7.66
N GLU A 80 -2.53 -16.00 7.09
CA GLU A 80 -3.92 -16.38 6.83
C GLU A 80 -4.21 -17.80 7.31
N SER A 81 -5.44 -18.03 7.74
CA SER A 81 -5.92 -19.33 8.19
C SER A 81 -7.35 -19.57 7.74
N PRO A 82 -7.67 -20.76 7.19
CA PRO A 82 -9.05 -21.19 7.02
C PRO A 82 -9.71 -21.40 8.39
N VAL A 83 -10.94 -20.92 8.54
CA VAL A 83 -11.75 -21.05 9.75
C VAL A 83 -13.10 -21.65 9.35
N ARG A 84 -13.24 -22.96 9.59
CA ARG A 84 -14.43 -23.74 9.19
C ARG A 84 -15.75 -23.15 9.68
N VAL A 85 -15.78 -22.61 10.90
CA VAL A 85 -16.97 -22.00 11.50
C VAL A 85 -17.44 -20.76 10.71
N LEU A 86 -16.51 -19.98 10.17
CA LEU A 86 -16.81 -18.78 9.37
C LEU A 86 -17.14 -19.12 7.90
N ARG A 87 -16.98 -20.40 7.49
CA ARG A 87 -17.04 -20.82 6.07
C ARG A 87 -16.14 -19.96 5.17
N GLY A 88 -14.99 -19.56 5.72
CA GLY A 88 -14.00 -18.67 5.10
C GLY A 88 -12.70 -18.70 5.89
N GLY A 89 -11.94 -17.61 5.88
CA GLY A 89 -10.72 -17.50 6.68
C GLY A 89 -10.57 -16.16 7.38
N LEU A 90 -9.57 -16.15 8.26
CA LEU A 90 -9.07 -14.94 8.88
C LEU A 90 -7.66 -14.68 8.37
N SER A 91 -7.31 -13.40 8.29
CA SER A 91 -5.97 -12.98 7.95
C SER A 91 -5.58 -11.76 8.74
N ALA A 92 -4.30 -11.64 9.02
CA ALA A 92 -3.69 -10.45 9.58
C ALA A 92 -2.44 -10.14 8.77
N LEU A 93 -2.18 -8.87 8.51
CA LEU A 93 -0.94 -8.45 7.85
C LEU A 93 -0.35 -7.22 8.52
N VAL A 94 0.97 -7.24 8.60
CA VAL A 94 1.79 -6.11 9.03
C VAL A 94 2.62 -5.68 7.85
N MET A 95 2.54 -4.39 7.53
CA MET A 95 3.30 -3.79 6.46
C MET A 95 4.05 -2.59 6.98
N GLN A 96 5.31 -2.47 6.57
CA GLN A 96 6.14 -1.31 6.79
C GLN A 96 6.55 -0.76 5.43
N ASP A 97 6.17 0.48 5.15
CA ASP A 97 6.56 1.16 3.93
C ASP A 97 7.45 2.36 4.25
N LYS A 98 8.64 2.41 3.66
CA LYS A 98 9.59 3.51 3.78
C LYS A 98 9.78 4.15 2.42
N ILE A 99 9.36 5.41 2.29
CA ILE A 99 9.54 6.21 1.08
C ILE A 99 10.44 7.39 1.44
N GLY A 100 11.72 7.28 1.11
CA GLY A 100 12.72 8.30 1.47
C GLY A 100 12.81 8.48 2.99
N PHE A 101 12.39 9.64 3.47
CA PHE A 101 12.40 10.03 4.89
C PHE A 101 11.09 9.70 5.63
N THR A 102 10.05 9.27 4.92
CA THR A 102 8.76 8.91 5.52
C THR A 102 8.70 7.41 5.76
N LYS A 103 8.24 7.02 6.95
CA LYS A 103 8.03 5.63 7.35
C LYS A 103 6.61 5.45 7.87
N THR A 104 5.86 4.55 7.23
CA THR A 104 4.48 4.22 7.60
C THR A 104 4.39 2.75 7.98
N ILE A 105 3.71 2.46 9.08
CA ILE A 105 3.38 1.10 9.49
C ILE A 105 1.87 0.95 9.36
N THR A 106 1.44 -0.11 8.68
CA THR A 106 0.04 -0.43 8.46
C THR A 106 -0.24 -1.83 9.01
N LEU A 107 -1.34 -1.93 9.75
CA LEU A 107 -1.91 -3.17 10.24
C LEU A 107 -3.27 -3.33 9.56
N ARG A 108 -3.50 -4.48 8.92
CA ARG A 108 -4.80 -4.86 8.36
C ARG A 108 -5.16 -6.28 8.78
#